data_AF-X0H3F4-F1
#
_entry.id   AF-X0H3F4-F1
#
_cell.length_a   1.000
_cell.length_b   1.000
_cell.length_c   1.000
_cell.angle_alpha   90.00
_cell.angle_beta   90.00
_cell.angle_gamma   90.00
#
_symmetry.space_group_name_H-M   'P 1'
#
loop_
_entity.id
_entity.type
_entity.pdbx_description
1 polymer ?
#
loop_
_entity_poly.entity_id
_entity_poly.type
_entity_poly.pdbx_seq_one_letter_code
_entity_poly.pdbx_strand_id
1 'polypeptide(L)'
;MLIRHMMNVEHVWTPMSNEETQRAPSLLALSPIYARSQVMNPVYQQVVDHFLTTRSWFWWGTERKESVSKPYLHSCTAMRIGPGGKAQPLHRDDYISHNIHNNIEKWDDERDVNRESAVGLFVAGSKVTKENGGTQFIQGSHLWGSERGPPRVEDCIYAEMDKGDAFIMLASAYHGGGTNSTKDQHRLVFATFSIRGFLRQEENQFLAVPRETAMKLDQDIQAFMGYSMSDPACGYVEQVDPIYLLRPELEKSPSDF
;
A
#
# COMPACT_ATOMS: atom_id res chain seq x y z
N MET A 1 -9.54 18.40 -12.19
CA MET A 1 -9.39 19.65 -11.40
C MET A 1 -9.16 19.42 -9.89
N LEU A 2 -9.02 18.17 -9.39
CA LEU A 2 -9.09 17.84 -7.94
C LEU A 2 -7.75 17.64 -7.18
N ILE A 3 -6.58 17.61 -7.82
CA ILE A 3 -5.30 17.15 -7.18
C ILE A 3 -4.38 18.31 -6.76
N ARG A 4 -4.78 19.59 -6.89
CA ARG A 4 -3.96 20.73 -6.43
C ARG A 4 -4.09 21.03 -4.93
N HIS A 5 -5.05 20.44 -4.23
CA HIS A 5 -5.33 20.71 -2.80
C HIS A 5 -5.06 19.52 -1.87
N MET A 6 -4.35 18.47 -2.33
CA MET A 6 -4.20 17.25 -1.54
C MET A 6 -3.31 17.39 -0.30
N MET A 7 -2.42 18.39 -0.23
CA MET A 7 -1.59 18.64 0.94
C MET A 7 -1.38 20.14 1.13
N ASN A 8 -1.76 20.66 2.29
CA ASN A 8 -1.57 22.06 2.68
C ASN A 8 -0.63 22.16 3.88
N VAL A 9 0.60 21.66 3.77
CA VAL A 9 1.55 21.69 4.91
C VAL A 9 3.00 21.54 4.43
N GLU A 10 3.77 22.64 4.53
CA GLU A 10 5.21 22.67 4.27
C GLU A 10 6.05 21.93 5.34
N HIS A 11 5.45 21.60 6.49
CA HIS A 11 6.13 21.02 7.67
C HIS A 11 6.15 19.49 7.75
N VAL A 12 5.62 18.76 6.76
CA VAL A 12 5.55 17.27 6.80
C VAL A 12 6.72 16.59 6.10
N TRP A 13 7.54 17.35 5.38
CA TRP A 13 8.60 16.78 4.55
C TRP A 13 9.82 16.45 5.38
N THR A 14 10.07 15.15 5.57
CA THR A 14 11.30 14.65 6.18
C THR A 14 12.29 14.23 5.09
N PRO A 15 13.56 14.68 5.13
CA PRO A 15 14.60 14.19 4.23
C PRO A 15 14.79 12.68 4.40
N MET A 16 15.02 11.96 3.30
CA MET A 16 15.61 10.62 3.35
C MET A 16 17.14 10.75 3.45
N SER A 17 17.88 9.65 3.37
CA SER A 17 19.36 9.57 3.43
C SER A 17 20.16 10.56 2.56
N ASN A 18 19.49 11.35 1.72
CA ASN A 18 20.01 12.48 0.96
C ASN A 18 18.95 13.62 0.90
N GLU A 19 19.41 14.88 0.87
CA GLU A 19 18.55 16.08 0.99
C GLU A 19 17.53 16.22 -0.16
N GLU A 20 17.77 15.58 -1.31
CA GLU A 20 16.97 15.76 -2.52
C GLU A 20 15.70 14.89 -2.55
N THR A 21 15.57 13.90 -1.66
CA THR A 21 14.35 13.09 -1.55
C THR A 21 13.66 13.37 -0.23
N GLN A 22 12.40 13.80 -0.32
CA GLN A 22 11.56 14.11 0.83
C GLN A 22 10.35 13.18 0.86
N ARG A 23 9.96 12.73 2.06
CA ARG A 23 8.73 11.98 2.29
C ARG A 23 7.81 12.73 3.24
N ALA A 24 6.52 12.57 3.04
CA ALA A 24 5.48 12.98 3.96
C ALA A 24 4.60 11.74 4.25
N PRO A 25 4.86 11.02 5.36
CA PRO A 25 4.09 9.85 5.75
C PRO A 25 2.74 10.25 6.37
N SER A 26 1.98 9.27 6.87
CA SER A 26 0.74 9.45 7.61
C SER A 26 -0.33 10.21 6.82
N LEU A 27 -0.45 9.96 5.52
CA LEU A 27 -1.35 10.73 4.65
C LEU A 27 -2.83 10.67 5.07
N LEU A 28 -3.27 9.61 5.75
CA LEU A 28 -4.62 9.53 6.33
C LEU A 28 -4.86 10.59 7.40
N ALA A 29 -3.82 10.95 8.18
CA ALA A 29 -3.91 12.00 9.19
C ALA A 29 -3.97 13.40 8.56
N LEU A 30 -3.41 13.55 7.36
CA LEU A 30 -3.16 14.85 6.74
C LEU A 30 -4.22 15.24 5.72
N SER A 31 -4.88 14.27 5.09
CA SER A 31 -5.74 14.54 3.94
C SER A 31 -6.91 13.56 3.85
N PRO A 32 -8.12 13.97 4.32
CA PRO A 32 -9.34 13.21 4.09
C PRO A 32 -9.67 13.02 2.61
N ILE A 33 -9.19 13.92 1.74
CA ILE A 33 -9.35 13.79 0.28
C ILE A 33 -8.50 12.64 -0.24
N TYR A 34 -7.24 12.50 0.21
CA TYR A 34 -6.38 11.36 -0.13
C TYR A 34 -7.04 10.03 0.27
N ALA A 35 -7.55 9.96 1.50
CA ALA A 35 -8.22 8.76 2.00
C ALA A 35 -9.43 8.36 1.12
N ARG A 36 -10.29 9.32 0.75
CA ARG A 36 -11.46 9.04 -0.08
C ARG A 36 -11.13 8.72 -1.55
N SER A 37 -10.13 9.39 -2.12
CA SER A 37 -9.89 9.35 -3.57
C SER A 37 -8.84 8.36 -4.03
N GLN A 38 -7.83 8.06 -3.20
CA GLN A 38 -6.75 7.13 -3.52
C GLN A 38 -6.87 5.84 -2.74
N VAL A 39 -6.96 5.91 -1.41
CA VAL A 39 -7.10 4.69 -0.58
C VAL A 39 -8.36 3.94 -0.97
N MET A 40 -9.50 4.62 -1.05
CA MET A 40 -10.78 4.02 -1.45
C MET A 40 -11.07 4.10 -2.95
N ASN A 41 -10.05 4.25 -3.80
CA ASN A 41 -10.28 4.25 -5.25
C ASN A 41 -10.93 2.92 -5.70
N PRO A 42 -12.09 2.92 -6.41
CA PRO A 42 -12.81 1.68 -6.70
C PRO A 42 -12.05 0.66 -7.54
N VAL A 43 -11.17 1.11 -8.45
CA VAL A 43 -10.35 0.20 -9.27
C VAL A 43 -9.26 -0.41 -8.41
N TYR A 44 -8.60 0.41 -7.59
CA TYR A 44 -7.58 -0.07 -6.66
C TYR A 44 -8.15 -1.08 -5.65
N GLN A 45 -9.31 -0.79 -5.06
CA GLN A 45 -9.98 -1.68 -4.11
C GLN A 45 -10.32 -3.03 -4.76
N GLN A 46 -10.79 -3.06 -6.01
CA GLN A 46 -11.04 -4.32 -6.73
C GLN A 46 -9.78 -5.14 -6.97
N VAL A 47 -8.66 -4.48 -7.32
CA VAL A 47 -7.37 -5.16 -7.50
C VAL A 47 -6.87 -5.72 -6.17
N VAL A 48 -6.95 -4.92 -5.11
CA VAL A 48 -6.57 -5.31 -3.74
C VAL A 48 -7.41 -6.50 -3.26
N ASP A 49 -8.73 -6.45 -3.43
CA ASP A 49 -9.63 -7.54 -3.05
C ASP A 49 -9.31 -8.84 -3.81
N HIS A 50 -9.00 -8.75 -5.10
CA HIS A 50 -8.66 -9.91 -5.92
C HIS A 50 -7.37 -10.60 -5.47
N PHE A 51 -6.30 -9.85 -5.24
CA PHE A 51 -4.98 -10.43 -4.93
C PHE A 51 -4.76 -10.74 -3.45
N LEU A 52 -5.42 -10.00 -2.53
CA LEU A 52 -5.06 -10.01 -1.11
C LEU A 52 -6.15 -10.56 -0.20
N THR A 53 -7.38 -10.77 -0.68
CA THR A 53 -8.39 -11.48 0.11
C THR A 53 -7.99 -12.94 0.27
N THR A 54 -7.83 -13.37 1.51
CA THR A 54 -7.44 -14.75 1.82
C THR A 54 -8.64 -15.53 2.30
N ARG A 55 -8.96 -16.62 1.61
CA ARG A 55 -9.98 -17.58 2.03
C ARG A 55 -9.32 -18.85 2.50
N SER A 56 -9.68 -19.29 3.69
CA SER A 56 -9.20 -20.54 4.26
C SER A 56 -10.32 -21.23 5.03
N TRP A 57 -10.02 -22.40 5.56
CA TRP A 57 -10.94 -23.12 6.43
C TRP A 57 -10.16 -23.86 7.50
N PHE A 58 -10.80 -24.07 8.63
CA PHE A 58 -10.24 -24.82 9.75
C PHE A 58 -11.33 -25.65 10.44
N TRP A 59 -10.91 -26.66 11.20
CA TRP A 59 -11.81 -27.43 12.04
C TRP A 59 -11.95 -26.77 13.41
N TRP A 60 -13.19 -26.62 13.88
CA TRP A 60 -13.52 -26.18 15.23
C TRP A 60 -14.34 -27.29 15.90
N GLY A 61 -13.66 -28.14 16.66
CA GLY A 61 -14.25 -29.40 17.12
C GLY A 61 -14.58 -30.30 15.93
N THR A 62 -15.87 -30.54 15.69
CA THR A 62 -16.37 -31.37 14.57
C THR A 62 -16.92 -30.54 13.40
N GLU A 63 -16.91 -29.22 13.51
CA GLU A 63 -17.40 -28.31 12.48
C GLU A 63 -16.27 -27.79 11.62
N ARG A 64 -16.46 -27.78 10.30
CA ARG A 64 -15.57 -27.09 9.38
C ARG A 64 -16.06 -25.66 9.22
N LYS A 65 -15.24 -24.69 9.62
CA LYS A 65 -15.53 -23.25 9.50
C LYS A 65 -14.70 -22.64 8.38
N GLU A 66 -15.34 -21.77 7.59
CA GLU A 66 -14.65 -20.91 6.62
C GLU A 66 -14.12 -19.65 7.34
N SER A 67 -13.00 -19.12 6.87
CA SER A 67 -12.41 -17.87 7.33
C SER A 67 -12.04 -16.99 6.14
N VAL A 68 -12.44 -15.73 6.20
CA VAL A 68 -12.15 -14.74 5.15
C VAL A 68 -11.40 -13.56 5.74
N SER A 69 -10.10 -13.48 5.47
CA SER A 69 -9.28 -12.33 5.84
C SER A 69 -9.25 -11.33 4.69
N LYS A 70 -9.89 -10.18 4.89
CA LYS A 70 -9.89 -9.06 3.94
C LYS A 70 -8.62 -8.24 4.07
N PRO A 71 -8.11 -7.66 2.97
CA PRO A 71 -6.96 -6.77 3.02
C PRO A 71 -7.28 -5.43 3.67
N TYR A 72 -6.22 -4.73 4.04
CA TYR A 72 -6.29 -3.43 4.68
C TYR A 72 -5.08 -2.58 4.31
N LEU A 73 -5.09 -1.30 4.68
CA LEU A 73 -4.04 -0.34 4.41
C LEU A 73 -2.73 -0.80 5.07
N HIS A 74 -1.64 -0.66 4.32
CA HIS A 74 -0.31 -1.05 4.74
C HIS A 74 0.58 0.17 5.06
N SER A 75 0.64 1.11 4.11
CA SER A 75 1.39 2.37 4.23
C SER A 75 0.86 3.42 3.25
N CYS A 76 1.00 4.70 3.62
CA CYS A 76 0.62 5.83 2.78
C CYS A 76 1.61 6.98 2.89
N THR A 77 2.29 7.33 1.80
CA THR A 77 3.30 8.40 1.81
C THR A 77 3.28 9.22 0.54
N ALA A 78 3.45 10.53 0.67
CA ALA A 78 3.85 11.35 -0.46
C ALA A 78 5.37 11.36 -0.56
N MET A 79 5.87 11.37 -1.79
CA MET A 79 7.30 11.39 -2.08
C MET A 79 7.58 12.51 -3.07
N ARG A 80 8.53 13.37 -2.71
CA ARG A 80 9.01 14.46 -3.55
C ARG A 80 10.49 14.27 -3.83
N ILE A 81 10.85 14.12 -5.11
CA ILE A 81 12.24 13.94 -5.56
C ILE A 81 12.66 15.20 -6.32
N GLY A 82 13.63 15.93 -5.81
CA GLY A 82 14.20 17.12 -6.44
C GLY A 82 15.38 16.82 -7.38
N PRO A 83 15.89 17.85 -8.07
CA PRO A 83 17.09 17.76 -8.92
C PRO A 83 18.26 17.10 -8.21
N GLY A 84 18.93 16.15 -8.86
CA GLY A 84 20.05 15.41 -8.28
C GLY A 84 19.65 14.20 -7.41
N GLY A 85 18.35 13.98 -7.19
CA GLY A 85 17.86 12.80 -6.47
C GLY A 85 18.37 11.49 -7.07
N LYS A 86 18.98 10.64 -6.24
CA LYS A 86 19.57 9.36 -6.66
C LYS A 86 18.50 8.29 -6.85
N ALA A 87 18.72 7.41 -7.82
CA ALA A 87 17.90 6.21 -7.96
C ALA A 87 17.96 5.34 -6.69
N GLN A 88 16.81 4.74 -6.34
CA GLN A 88 16.77 3.68 -5.34
C GLN A 88 17.34 2.38 -5.95
N PRO A 89 18.00 1.54 -5.14
CA PRO A 89 18.27 0.16 -5.54
C PRO A 89 16.97 -0.53 -5.94
N LEU A 90 17.01 -1.40 -6.95
CA LEU A 90 15.84 -2.17 -7.34
C LEU A 90 15.49 -3.18 -6.24
N HIS A 91 14.22 -3.19 -5.82
CA HIS A 91 13.70 -4.00 -4.72
C HIS A 91 12.26 -4.44 -4.99
N ARG A 92 11.78 -5.37 -4.16
CA ARG A 92 10.38 -5.80 -4.06
C ARG A 92 9.85 -5.34 -2.72
N ASP A 93 8.73 -4.65 -2.64
CA ASP A 93 8.25 -4.16 -1.33
C ASP A 93 7.81 -5.28 -0.39
N ASP A 94 7.54 -6.47 -0.93
CA ASP A 94 7.11 -7.60 -0.11
C ASP A 94 8.22 -8.27 0.71
N TYR A 95 9.48 -7.80 0.63
CA TYR A 95 10.58 -8.32 1.47
C TYR A 95 10.28 -8.22 2.97
N ILE A 96 9.52 -7.20 3.40
CA ILE A 96 9.09 -6.99 4.79
C ILE A 96 8.13 -8.07 5.29
N SER A 97 7.46 -8.77 4.37
CA SER A 97 6.60 -9.92 4.67
C SER A 97 7.40 -11.23 4.77
N HIS A 98 8.74 -11.16 4.65
CA HIS A 98 9.64 -12.32 4.66
C HIS A 98 9.33 -13.37 3.57
N ASN A 99 8.83 -12.91 2.42
CA ASN A 99 8.52 -13.79 1.29
C ASN A 99 9.81 -14.31 0.60
N ILE A 100 9.80 -15.60 0.25
CA ILE A 100 10.76 -16.22 -0.68
C ILE A 100 9.96 -16.72 -1.87
N HIS A 101 10.24 -16.17 -3.05
CA HIS A 101 9.48 -16.48 -4.26
C HIS A 101 10.09 -17.65 -5.01
N ASN A 102 9.24 -18.58 -5.42
CA ASN A 102 9.59 -19.56 -6.45
C ASN A 102 9.34 -18.97 -7.84
N ASN A 103 10.13 -19.39 -8.82
CA ASN A 103 9.91 -19.00 -10.21
C ASN A 103 8.64 -19.66 -10.75
N ILE A 104 7.79 -18.88 -11.43
CA ILE A 104 6.62 -19.37 -12.15
C ILE A 104 6.65 -18.87 -13.59
N GLU A 105 6.18 -19.68 -14.55
CA GLU A 105 6.19 -19.29 -15.97
C GLU A 105 5.05 -18.33 -16.31
N LYS A 106 3.89 -18.57 -15.70
CA LYS A 106 2.66 -17.81 -15.89
C LYS A 106 1.85 -17.82 -14.60
N TRP A 107 1.19 -16.71 -14.33
CA TRP A 107 0.23 -16.58 -13.24
C TRP A 107 -0.97 -17.52 -13.40
N ASP A 108 -1.35 -18.14 -12.30
CA ASP A 108 -2.55 -18.97 -12.16
C ASP A 108 -3.28 -18.58 -10.86
N ASP A 109 -4.52 -18.10 -10.96
CA ASP A 109 -5.25 -17.53 -9.81
C ASP A 109 -5.44 -18.55 -8.68
N GLU A 110 -5.62 -19.83 -8.98
CA GLU A 110 -5.86 -20.86 -7.96
C GLU A 110 -4.56 -21.25 -7.24
N ARG A 111 -3.49 -21.53 -8.00
CA ARG A 111 -2.19 -21.92 -7.46
C ARG A 111 -1.49 -20.76 -6.74
N ASP A 112 -1.55 -19.55 -7.32
CA ASP A 112 -0.78 -18.39 -6.88
C ASP A 112 -1.58 -17.45 -5.97
N VAL A 113 -2.80 -17.84 -5.56
CA VAL A 113 -3.70 -17.06 -4.70
C VAL A 113 -3.03 -16.52 -3.43
N ASN A 114 -1.99 -17.18 -2.94
CA ASN A 114 -1.24 -16.81 -1.72
C ASN A 114 0.14 -16.22 -1.98
N ARG A 115 0.49 -15.93 -3.23
CA ARG A 115 1.82 -15.45 -3.61
C ARG A 115 2.07 -13.99 -3.21
N GLU A 116 1.06 -13.14 -3.34
CA GLU A 116 1.19 -11.70 -3.07
C GLU A 116 0.81 -11.37 -1.63
N SER A 117 1.70 -10.66 -0.93
CA SER A 117 1.38 -10.11 0.39
C SER A 117 0.78 -8.71 0.31
N ALA A 118 1.17 -7.92 -0.69
CA ALA A 118 0.77 -6.53 -0.81
C ALA A 118 0.61 -6.07 -2.28
N VAL A 119 -0.15 -4.99 -2.46
CA VAL A 119 -0.36 -4.30 -3.74
C VAL A 119 -0.09 -2.81 -3.52
N GLY A 120 0.65 -2.19 -4.43
CA GLY A 120 0.97 -0.77 -4.41
C GLY A 120 0.24 0.02 -5.49
N LEU A 121 -0.16 1.24 -5.14
CA LEU A 121 -0.73 2.26 -6.02
C LEU A 121 0.11 3.54 -5.92
N PHE A 122 0.63 3.99 -7.04
CA PHE A 122 1.38 5.23 -7.18
C PHE A 122 0.58 6.21 -8.03
N VAL A 123 0.22 7.37 -7.50
CA VAL A 123 -0.49 8.41 -8.24
C VAL A 123 0.38 9.63 -8.42
N ALA A 124 0.47 10.10 -9.66
CA ALA A 124 1.28 11.25 -10.05
C ALA A 124 0.70 12.57 -9.51
N GLY A 125 1.40 13.22 -8.58
CA GLY A 125 1.08 14.56 -8.10
C GLY A 125 1.64 15.68 -9.00
N SER A 126 2.62 15.35 -9.84
CA SER A 126 3.21 16.14 -10.92
C SER A 126 3.43 15.24 -12.14
N LYS A 127 3.87 15.80 -13.28
CA LYS A 127 4.35 14.99 -14.40
C LYS A 127 5.53 14.11 -13.95
N VAL A 128 5.51 12.85 -14.35
CA VAL A 128 6.56 11.85 -14.11
C VAL A 128 7.14 11.46 -15.46
N THR A 129 8.45 11.60 -15.60
CA THR A 129 9.21 11.17 -16.78
C THR A 129 10.41 10.36 -16.33
N LYS A 130 11.07 9.66 -17.26
CA LYS A 130 12.35 8.99 -16.96
C LYS A 130 13.38 9.96 -16.37
N GLU A 131 13.50 11.16 -16.93
CA GLU A 131 14.54 12.15 -16.59
C GLU A 131 14.35 12.73 -15.20
N ASN A 132 13.10 12.89 -14.74
CA ASN A 132 12.78 13.48 -13.44
C ASN A 132 12.63 12.46 -12.30
N GLY A 133 13.11 11.23 -12.52
CA GLY A 133 13.13 10.18 -11.51
C GLY A 133 11.86 9.33 -11.47
N GLY A 134 11.23 9.11 -12.62
CA GLY A 134 10.13 8.17 -12.77
C GLY A 134 10.47 6.78 -12.23
N THR A 135 9.44 6.08 -11.73
CA THR A 135 9.62 4.76 -11.13
C THR A 135 10.15 3.79 -12.18
N GLN A 136 11.33 3.22 -11.91
CA GLN A 136 11.91 2.11 -12.66
C GLN A 136 11.16 0.84 -12.31
N PHE A 137 10.77 0.05 -13.30
CA PHE A 137 9.96 -1.15 -13.09
C PHE A 137 10.35 -2.24 -14.07
N ILE A 138 10.56 -3.46 -13.58
CA ILE A 138 10.83 -4.62 -14.44
C ILE A 138 9.51 -5.36 -14.66
N GLN A 139 8.96 -5.25 -15.88
CA GLN A 139 7.72 -5.93 -16.25
C GLN A 139 7.87 -7.46 -16.15
N GLY A 140 6.87 -8.12 -15.57
CA GLY A 140 6.87 -9.58 -15.39
C GLY A 140 7.75 -10.10 -14.24
N SER A 141 8.46 -9.23 -13.52
CA SER A 141 9.37 -9.65 -12.44
C SER A 141 8.69 -10.25 -11.21
N HIS A 142 7.37 -10.05 -11.04
CA HIS A 142 6.55 -10.75 -10.04
C HIS A 142 6.55 -12.28 -10.21
N LEU A 143 6.83 -12.76 -11.44
CA LEU A 143 6.93 -14.19 -11.75
C LEU A 143 8.29 -14.81 -11.36
N TRP A 144 9.31 -13.99 -11.11
CA TRP A 144 10.68 -14.46 -10.93
C TRP A 144 10.89 -15.06 -9.54
N GLY A 145 11.69 -16.13 -9.46
CA GLY A 145 12.14 -16.68 -8.18
C GLY A 145 13.25 -15.85 -7.52
N SER A 146 13.35 -15.89 -6.19
CA SER A 146 14.37 -15.16 -5.43
C SER A 146 15.81 -15.62 -5.75
N GLU A 147 15.98 -16.88 -6.15
CA GLU A 147 17.29 -17.46 -6.52
C GLU A 147 17.81 -17.02 -7.90
N ARG A 148 17.06 -16.22 -8.66
CA ARG A 148 17.46 -15.74 -9.98
C ARG A 148 18.70 -14.82 -9.94
N GLY A 149 18.98 -14.21 -8.79
CA GLY A 149 20.03 -13.21 -8.62
C GLY A 149 19.52 -11.78 -8.76
N PRO A 150 20.42 -10.78 -8.71
CA PRO A 150 20.04 -9.38 -8.61
C PRO A 150 19.34 -8.87 -9.89
N PRO A 151 18.32 -8.02 -9.75
CA PRO A 151 17.70 -7.32 -10.88
C PRO A 151 18.69 -6.31 -11.50
N ARG A 152 18.46 -5.94 -12.76
CA ARG A 152 19.33 -5.01 -13.48
C ARG A 152 18.54 -3.84 -14.03
N VAL A 153 19.13 -2.65 -13.99
CA VAL A 153 18.45 -1.40 -14.39
C VAL A 153 18.15 -1.38 -15.89
N GLU A 154 18.97 -2.03 -16.71
CA GLU A 154 18.73 -2.15 -18.15
C GLU A 154 17.46 -2.93 -18.51
N ASP A 155 16.94 -3.74 -17.58
CA ASP A 155 15.70 -4.50 -17.76
C ASP A 155 14.45 -3.68 -17.39
N CYS A 156 14.62 -2.44 -16.89
CA CYS A 156 13.54 -1.57 -16.45
C CYS A 156 12.89 -0.77 -17.59
N ILE A 157 11.56 -0.68 -17.54
CA ILE A 157 10.80 0.43 -18.10
C ILE A 157 10.61 1.53 -17.04
N TYR A 158 10.08 2.68 -17.46
CA TYR A 158 9.78 3.81 -16.56
C TYR A 158 8.28 4.10 -16.59
N ALA A 159 7.66 4.21 -15.41
CA ALA A 159 6.26 4.58 -15.27
C ALA A 159 6.07 6.09 -15.52
N GLU A 160 6.08 6.48 -16.79
CA GLU A 160 5.79 7.86 -17.20
C GLU A 160 4.30 8.14 -17.07
N MET A 161 3.96 9.26 -16.44
CA MET A 161 2.60 9.60 -16.02
C MET A 161 2.39 11.11 -16.07
N ASP A 162 1.24 11.55 -16.58
CA ASP A 162 0.80 12.92 -16.34
C ASP A 162 0.17 13.05 -14.95
N LYS A 163 0.01 14.28 -14.46
CA LYS A 163 -0.58 14.51 -13.13
C LYS A 163 -1.99 13.93 -13.06
N GLY A 164 -2.19 13.00 -12.12
CA GLY A 164 -3.46 12.31 -11.88
C GLY A 164 -3.51 10.89 -12.44
N ASP A 165 -2.58 10.52 -13.31
CA ASP A 165 -2.42 9.13 -13.73
C ASP A 165 -1.91 8.26 -12.58
N ALA A 166 -2.14 6.97 -12.71
CA ALA A 166 -1.83 5.98 -11.68
C ALA A 166 -1.08 4.78 -12.24
N PHE A 167 -0.16 4.25 -11.44
CA PHE A 167 0.57 3.02 -11.67
C PHE A 167 0.28 2.05 -10.51
N ILE A 168 -0.26 0.87 -10.82
CA ILE A 168 -0.54 -0.19 -9.86
C ILE A 168 0.44 -1.33 -10.09
N MET A 169 1.01 -1.88 -9.01
CA MET A 169 1.91 -3.01 -9.07
C MET A 169 1.69 -3.99 -7.93
N LEU A 170 2.02 -5.26 -8.18
CA LEU A 170 2.18 -6.27 -7.15
C LEU A 170 3.49 -6.02 -6.39
N ALA A 171 3.50 -6.17 -5.06
CA ALA A 171 4.67 -5.89 -4.24
C ALA A 171 5.84 -6.85 -4.49
N SER A 172 5.58 -8.02 -5.09
CA SER A 172 6.61 -8.96 -5.55
C SER A 172 7.34 -8.53 -6.84
N ALA A 173 6.97 -7.41 -7.46
CA ALA A 173 7.64 -6.92 -8.66
C ALA A 173 8.86 -6.05 -8.30
N TYR A 174 9.95 -6.23 -9.05
CA TYR A 174 11.14 -5.40 -8.93
C TYR A 174 10.89 -4.00 -9.48
N HIS A 175 11.17 -3.01 -8.65
CA HIS A 175 11.01 -1.60 -8.98
C HIS A 175 11.95 -0.72 -8.13
N GLY A 176 11.95 0.59 -8.40
CA GLY A 176 12.59 1.58 -7.54
C GLY A 176 12.49 2.99 -8.12
N GLY A 177 12.56 4.02 -7.28
CA GLY A 177 12.65 5.41 -7.75
C GLY A 177 13.83 5.61 -8.71
N GLY A 178 13.61 6.33 -9.81
CA GLY A 178 14.66 6.68 -10.77
C GLY A 178 15.51 7.86 -10.31
N THR A 179 16.64 8.07 -10.99
CA THR A 179 17.46 9.27 -10.79
C THR A 179 16.74 10.49 -11.36
N ASN A 180 16.62 11.56 -10.58
CA ASN A 180 16.20 12.86 -11.10
C ASN A 180 17.42 13.60 -11.64
N SER A 181 17.60 13.49 -12.95
CA SER A 181 18.69 14.13 -13.73
C SER A 181 18.35 15.53 -14.22
N THR A 182 17.14 16.03 -13.96
CA THR A 182 16.75 17.39 -14.32
C THR A 182 17.44 18.42 -13.43
N LYS A 183 17.42 19.69 -13.85
CA LYS A 183 18.05 20.78 -13.10
C LYS A 183 17.07 21.56 -12.22
N ASP A 184 15.78 21.46 -12.50
CA ASP A 184 14.76 22.35 -11.97
C ASP A 184 13.43 21.66 -11.63
N GLN A 185 13.26 20.36 -11.91
CA GLN A 185 11.99 19.67 -11.68
C GLN A 185 11.96 18.91 -10.36
N HIS A 186 10.84 19.03 -9.66
CA HIS A 186 10.51 18.17 -8.53
C HIS A 186 9.38 17.21 -8.92
N ARG A 187 9.63 15.91 -8.78
CA ARG A 187 8.65 14.87 -9.02
C ARG A 187 7.90 14.55 -7.73
N LEU A 188 6.59 14.76 -7.73
CA LEU A 188 5.68 14.42 -6.63
C LEU A 188 4.85 13.18 -7.00
N VAL A 189 4.89 12.15 -6.16
CA VAL A 189 4.07 10.94 -6.28
C VAL A 189 3.49 10.59 -4.91
N PHE A 190 2.25 10.11 -4.89
CA PHE A 190 1.59 9.56 -3.71
C PHE A 190 1.57 8.04 -3.81
N ALA A 191 2.17 7.36 -2.85
CA ALA A 191 2.18 5.90 -2.77
C ALA A 191 1.22 5.43 -1.69
N THR A 192 0.41 4.44 -2.05
CA THR A 192 -0.55 3.76 -1.19
C THR A 192 -0.30 2.27 -1.31
N PHE A 193 -0.07 1.57 -0.22
CA PHE A 193 0.03 0.12 -0.22
C PHE A 193 -1.09 -0.49 0.62
N SER A 194 -1.56 -1.64 0.19
CA SER A 194 -2.47 -2.50 0.94
C SER A 194 -1.84 -3.86 1.11
N ILE A 195 -2.13 -4.51 2.23
CA ILE A 195 -1.54 -5.79 2.64
C ILE A 195 -2.66 -6.75 3.07
N ARG A 196 -2.37 -8.05 3.08
CA ARG A 196 -3.27 -9.08 3.65
C ARG A 196 -3.66 -8.76 5.09
N GLY A 197 -4.91 -9.02 5.46
CA GLY A 197 -5.47 -8.67 6.77
C GLY A 197 -4.88 -9.39 7.98
N PHE A 198 -4.11 -10.45 7.78
CA PHE A 198 -3.40 -11.15 8.85
C PHE A 198 -1.91 -10.79 8.95
N LEU A 199 -1.39 -9.94 8.06
CA LEU A 199 -0.01 -9.45 8.09
C LEU A 199 0.05 -8.07 8.72
N ARG A 200 1.17 -7.73 9.35
CA ARG A 200 1.36 -6.45 10.04
C ARG A 200 1.59 -5.28 9.05
N GLN A 201 1.04 -4.10 9.35
CA GLN A 201 1.29 -2.86 8.62
C GLN A 201 2.76 -2.43 8.70
N GLU A 202 3.30 -1.89 7.61
CA GLU A 202 4.60 -1.21 7.58
C GLU A 202 4.50 0.12 8.33
N GLU A 203 3.48 0.90 8.01
CA GLU A 203 3.14 2.12 8.73
C GLU A 203 2.00 1.83 9.71
N ASN A 204 2.28 1.93 11.00
CA ASN A 204 1.27 1.69 12.04
C ASN A 204 0.22 2.81 12.03
N GLN A 205 -0.92 2.54 11.38
CA GLN A 205 -1.97 3.55 11.16
C GLN A 205 -2.65 4.00 12.45
N PHE A 206 -2.71 3.12 13.46
CA PHE A 206 -3.31 3.44 14.76
C PHE A 206 -2.52 4.50 15.54
N LEU A 207 -1.20 4.58 15.31
CA LEU A 207 -0.33 5.58 15.92
C LEU A 207 -0.07 6.77 14.99
N ALA A 208 -0.01 6.53 13.68
CA ALA A 208 0.23 7.55 12.67
C ALA A 208 -0.97 8.50 12.50
N VAL A 209 -2.19 7.99 12.72
CA VAL A 209 -3.44 8.76 12.61
C VAL A 209 -4.04 8.98 13.99
N PRO A 210 -4.06 10.23 14.50
CA PRO A 210 -4.68 10.52 15.79
C PRO A 210 -6.13 10.04 15.83
N ARG A 211 -6.56 9.47 16.95
CA ARG A 211 -7.90 8.87 17.10
C ARG A 211 -9.01 9.85 16.72
N GLU A 212 -8.91 11.11 17.13
CA GLU A 212 -9.88 12.17 16.81
C GLU A 212 -9.96 12.48 15.31
N THR A 213 -8.89 12.19 14.56
CA THR A 213 -8.88 12.29 13.10
C THR A 213 -9.49 11.04 12.48
N ALA A 214 -9.11 9.84 12.95
CA ALA A 214 -9.71 8.58 12.52
C ALA A 214 -11.23 8.58 12.70
N MET A 215 -11.74 9.10 13.83
CA MET A 215 -13.18 9.23 14.09
C MET A 215 -13.94 10.09 13.07
N LYS A 216 -13.26 10.99 12.34
CA LYS A 216 -13.88 11.85 11.31
C LYS A 216 -13.86 11.25 9.91
N LEU A 217 -13.14 10.13 9.73
CA LEU A 217 -13.13 9.40 8.47
C LEU A 217 -14.42 8.59 8.31
N ASP A 218 -14.73 8.26 7.06
CA ASP A 218 -15.89 7.44 6.71
C ASP A 218 -15.65 6.00 7.24
N GLN A 219 -16.72 5.27 7.58
CA GLN A 219 -16.60 3.98 8.28
C GLN A 219 -15.81 2.92 7.49
N ASP A 220 -15.94 2.92 6.16
CA ASP A 220 -15.19 2.04 5.27
C ASP A 220 -13.68 2.34 5.30
N ILE A 221 -13.29 3.62 5.35
CA ILE A 221 -11.90 4.05 5.54
C ILE A 221 -11.39 3.62 6.92
N GLN A 222 -12.21 3.74 7.96
CA GLN A 222 -11.86 3.28 9.31
C GLN A 222 -11.59 1.76 9.34
N ALA A 223 -12.48 0.98 8.73
CA ALA A 223 -12.29 -0.45 8.58
C ALA A 223 -11.01 -0.77 7.80
N PHE A 224 -10.83 -0.13 6.63
CA PHE A 224 -9.68 -0.36 5.76
C PHE A 224 -8.34 0.13 6.35
N MET A 225 -8.33 1.13 7.23
CA MET A 225 -7.08 1.53 7.92
C MET A 225 -6.68 0.54 9.03
N GLY A 226 -7.58 -0.37 9.43
CA GLY A 226 -7.32 -1.41 10.44
C GLY A 226 -8.28 -1.42 11.62
N TYR A 227 -9.27 -0.51 11.71
CA TYR A 227 -10.36 -0.65 12.69
C TYR A 227 -11.39 -1.66 12.17
N SER A 228 -10.93 -2.87 11.88
CA SER A 228 -11.75 -4.05 11.58
C SER A 228 -11.02 -5.29 12.06
N MET A 229 -11.78 -6.31 12.46
CA MET A 229 -11.22 -7.63 12.65
C MET A 229 -10.96 -8.32 11.31
N SER A 230 -9.90 -9.13 11.30
CA SER A 230 -9.58 -10.07 10.23
C SER A 230 -9.88 -11.48 10.73
N ASP A 231 -10.78 -12.20 10.05
CA ASP A 231 -11.18 -13.54 10.47
C ASP A 231 -9.96 -14.48 10.59
N PRO A 232 -9.97 -15.41 11.55
CA PRO A 232 -11.06 -15.64 12.51
C PRO A 232 -10.99 -14.75 13.77
N ALA A 233 -9.85 -14.14 14.09
CA ALA A 233 -9.67 -13.42 15.35
C ALA A 233 -8.49 -12.42 15.36
N CYS A 234 -7.96 -12.04 14.20
CA CYS A 234 -6.82 -11.11 14.14
C CYS A 234 -7.29 -9.66 14.32
N GLY A 235 -6.59 -8.90 15.17
CA GLY A 235 -6.77 -7.46 15.31
C GLY A 235 -7.89 -6.99 16.25
N TYR A 236 -8.47 -7.87 17.08
CA TYR A 236 -9.49 -7.47 18.06
C TYR A 236 -8.93 -6.48 19.10
N VAL A 237 -9.83 -5.73 19.73
CA VAL A 237 -9.55 -5.00 20.98
C VAL A 237 -10.55 -5.45 22.03
N GLU A 238 -10.07 -5.91 23.19
CA GLU A 238 -10.93 -6.44 24.26
C GLU A 238 -11.95 -7.50 23.78
N GLN A 239 -11.51 -8.40 22.90
CA GLN A 239 -12.34 -9.43 22.25
C GLN A 239 -13.51 -8.87 21.44
N VAL A 240 -13.46 -7.64 20.94
CA VAL A 240 -14.47 -7.11 20.03
C VAL A 240 -13.82 -6.45 18.81
N ASP A 241 -14.64 -6.17 17.79
CA ASP A 241 -14.17 -5.47 16.60
C ASP A 241 -13.68 -4.06 16.99
N PRO A 242 -12.45 -3.67 16.61
CA PRO A 242 -11.89 -2.36 16.97
C PRO A 242 -12.71 -1.19 16.43
N ILE A 243 -13.60 -1.38 15.43
CA ILE A 243 -14.49 -0.33 14.95
C ILE A 243 -15.34 0.28 16.09
N TYR A 244 -15.69 -0.51 17.11
CA TYR A 244 -16.49 -0.02 18.25
C TYR A 244 -15.78 1.03 19.08
N LEU A 245 -14.44 1.09 19.04
CA LEU A 245 -13.69 2.18 19.68
C LEU A 245 -13.91 3.53 19.00
N LEU A 246 -14.21 3.54 17.69
CA LEU A 246 -14.49 4.76 16.93
C LEU A 246 -15.98 5.04 16.77
N ARG A 247 -16.79 3.97 16.84
CA ARG A 247 -18.22 3.95 16.57
C ARG A 247 -18.93 3.04 17.59
N PRO A 248 -19.00 3.40 18.89
CA PRO A 248 -19.65 2.58 19.91
C PRO A 248 -21.12 2.26 19.59
N GLU A 249 -21.79 3.12 18.81
CA GLU A 249 -23.15 2.92 18.34
C GLU A 249 -23.34 1.71 17.40
N LEU A 250 -22.26 1.14 16.86
CA LEU A 250 -22.30 -0.06 16.02
C LEU A 250 -22.24 -1.37 16.80
N GLU A 251 -21.90 -1.31 18.10
CA GLU A 251 -21.84 -2.47 18.96
C GLU A 251 -23.26 -3.03 19.16
N LYS A 252 -23.55 -4.14 18.50
CA LYS A 252 -24.75 -4.95 18.78
C LYS A 252 -24.40 -5.90 19.93
N SER A 253 -25.39 -6.26 20.76
CA SER A 253 -25.22 -7.16 21.91
C SER A 253 -24.33 -8.36 21.55
N PRO A 254 -23.42 -8.80 22.45
CA PRO A 254 -22.34 -9.72 22.11
C PRO A 254 -22.87 -10.98 21.44
N SER A 255 -22.37 -11.27 20.24
CA SER A 255 -22.49 -12.60 19.65
C SER A 255 -21.32 -13.43 20.18
N ASP A 256 -21.63 -14.54 20.84
CA ASP A 256 -20.61 -15.47 21.35
C ASP A 256 -19.65 -15.90 20.22
N PHE A 257 -18.35 -15.94 20.55
CA PHE A 257 -17.27 -16.48 19.72
C PHE A 257 -17.33 -18.00 19.60
#